data_AF-A0A932KC08-F1
#
_entry.id   AF-A0A932KC08-F1
#
_cell.length_a   1.000
_cell.length_b   1.000
_cell.length_c   1.000
_cell.angle_alpha   90.00
_cell.angle_beta   90.00
_cell.angle_gamma   90.00
#
_symmetry.space_group_name_H-M   'P 1'
#
loop_
_entity.id
_entity.type
_entity.pdbx_description
1 polymer ?
#
loop_
_entity_poly.entity_id
_entity_poly.type
_entity_poly.pdbx_seq_one_letter_code
_entity_poly.pdbx_strand_id
1 'polypeptide(L)' 'MLKVTHNLVMPTAITGSYPRPIWFTESLRGRSFKAALGDSIFREQYLDAVACIINAQEAAGLDIVTDGDS' A
#
# COMPACT_ATOMS: atom_id res chain seq x y z
N MET A 1 -17.84 -12.28 13.03
CA MET A 1 -17.42 -11.64 11.77
C MET A 1 -17.25 -10.15 12.05
N LEU A 2 -16.07 -9.58 11.80
CA LEU A 2 -15.83 -8.14 11.99
C LEU A 2 -16.58 -7.37 10.89
N LYS A 3 -17.37 -6.35 11.27
CA LYS A 3 -18.09 -5.47 10.34
C LYS A 3 -17.51 -4.05 10.44
N VAL A 4 -16.34 -3.85 9.85
CA VAL A 4 -15.55 -2.61 9.98
C VAL A 4 -16.35 -1.38 9.48
N THR A 5 -17.22 -1.56 8.49
CA THR A 5 -17.98 -0.47 7.85
C THR A 5 -19.44 -0.36 8.29
N HIS A 6 -19.88 -1.07 9.35
CA HIS A 6 -21.30 -1.17 9.73
C HIS A 6 -22.02 0.18 9.92
N ASN A 7 -21.31 1.19 10.42
CA ASN A 7 -21.86 2.52 10.72
C ASN A 7 -21.49 3.56 9.66
N LEU A 8 -20.88 3.16 8.54
CA LEU A 8 -20.51 4.06 7.46
C LEU A 8 -21.58 4.05 6.37
N VAL A 9 -21.95 5.23 5.88
CA VAL A 9 -22.86 5.38 4.75
C VAL A 9 -22.04 5.71 3.52
N MET A 10 -22.10 4.86 2.49
CA MET A 10 -21.31 4.97 1.26
C MET A 10 -19.80 5.10 1.51
N PRO A 11 -19.17 4.08 2.16
CA PRO A 11 -17.73 4.12 2.41
C PRO A 11 -16.94 4.18 1.10
N THR A 12 -15.87 4.96 1.12
CA THR A 12 -14.99 5.22 0.00
C THR A 12 -13.72 4.38 0.09
N ALA A 13 -13.28 3.87 -1.05
CA ALA A 13 -12.09 3.04 -1.19
C ALA A 13 -11.58 3.10 -2.64
N ILE A 14 -10.36 2.62 -2.84
CA ILE A 14 -9.83 2.30 -4.18
C ILE A 14 -9.73 0.78 -4.36
N THR A 15 -9.61 0.33 -5.61
CA THR A 15 -9.56 -1.10 -5.95
C THR A 15 -8.30 -1.81 -5.45
N GLY A 16 -7.18 -1.10 -5.30
CA GLY A 16 -5.90 -1.70 -4.95
C GLY A 16 -4.75 -0.83 -5.43
N SER A 17 -4.27 -1.09 -6.65
CA SER A 17 -3.11 -0.44 -7.28
C SER A 17 -3.08 1.08 -7.15
N TYR A 18 -1.92 1.61 -6.75
CA TYR A 18 -1.64 3.04 -6.65
C TYR A 18 -0.37 3.40 -7.43
N PRO A 19 -0.25 4.60 -8.01
CA PRO A 19 0.99 5.02 -8.67
C PRO A 19 2.20 4.95 -7.73
N ARG A 20 3.19 4.12 -8.07
CA ARG A 20 4.42 4.00 -7.27
C ARG A 20 5.21 5.32 -7.30
N PRO A 21 5.80 5.74 -6.17
CA PRO A 21 6.69 6.88 -6.14
C PRO A 21 7.86 6.72 -7.12
N ILE A 22 8.28 7.81 -7.77
CA ILE A 22 9.31 7.77 -8.84
C ILE A 22 10.67 7.24 -8.36
N TRP A 23 10.95 7.33 -7.06
CA TRP A 23 12.17 6.82 -6.45
C TRP A 23 12.13 5.32 -6.12
N PHE A 24 10.95 4.67 -6.23
CA PHE A 24 10.81 3.23 -6.04
C PHE A 24 11.24 2.52 -7.33
N THR A 25 12.48 2.02 -7.33
CA THR A 25 13.10 1.37 -8.49
C THR A 25 13.31 -0.12 -8.31
N GLU A 26 13.12 -0.63 -7.09
CA GLU A 26 13.30 -2.05 -6.80
C GLU A 26 12.15 -2.92 -7.32
N SER A 27 12.42 -4.22 -7.44
CA SER A 27 11.40 -5.20 -7.80
C SER A 27 11.70 -6.56 -7.20
N LEU A 28 10.73 -7.46 -7.29
CA LEU A 28 10.90 -8.83 -6.83
C LEU A 28 12.00 -9.58 -7.59
N ARG A 29 12.27 -9.21 -8.86
CA ARG A 29 13.26 -9.90 -9.72
C ARG A 29 13.05 -11.43 -9.76
N GLY A 30 11.79 -11.87 -9.78
CA GLY A 30 11.40 -13.29 -9.77
C GLY A 30 11.47 -13.97 -8.39
N ARG A 31 11.90 -13.27 -7.33
CA ARG A 31 11.89 -13.76 -5.95
C ARG A 31 10.46 -13.73 -5.39
N SER A 32 10.19 -14.53 -4.36
CA SER A 32 8.95 -14.37 -3.59
C SER A 32 9.00 -13.07 -2.79
N PHE A 33 7.84 -12.48 -2.50
CA PHE A 33 7.74 -11.26 -1.68
C PHE A 33 8.46 -11.42 -0.33
N LYS A 34 8.25 -12.55 0.35
CA LYS A 34 8.93 -12.88 1.61
C LYS A 34 10.47 -12.90 1.46
N ALA A 35 10.99 -13.43 0.36
CA ALA A 35 12.43 -13.45 0.10
C ALA A 35 12.96 -12.04 -0.22
N ALA A 36 12.20 -11.24 -0.96
CA ALA A 36 12.55 -9.85 -1.28
C ALA A 36 12.60 -8.96 -0.03
N LEU A 37 11.74 -9.19 0.96
CA LEU A 37 11.80 -8.48 2.25
C LEU A 37 13.10 -8.73 3.05
N GLY A 38 13.88 -9.76 2.72
CA GLY A 38 15.21 -9.97 3.29
C GLY A 38 16.28 -9.03 2.71
N ASP A 39 16.02 -8.42 1.55
CA ASP A 39 16.87 -7.43 0.91
C ASP A 39 16.58 -6.05 1.52
N SER A 40 17.61 -5.40 2.06
CA SER A 40 17.43 -4.15 2.80
C SER A 40 16.88 -3.04 1.93
N ILE A 41 17.33 -2.93 0.67
CA ILE A 41 16.92 -1.84 -0.23
C ILE A 41 15.47 -2.05 -0.68
N PHE A 42 15.11 -3.28 -1.08
CA PHE A 42 13.72 -3.58 -1.44
C PHE A 42 12.79 -3.33 -0.25
N ARG A 43 13.15 -3.80 0.94
CA ARG A 43 12.33 -3.63 2.15
C ARG A 43 12.14 -2.16 2.52
N GLU A 44 13.19 -1.34 2.47
CA GLU A 44 13.09 0.09 2.76
C GLU A 44 12.20 0.80 1.74
N GLN A 45 12.44 0.60 0.44
CA GLN A 45 11.59 1.20 -0.60
C GLN A 45 10.13 0.76 -0.49
N TYR A 46 9.88 -0.52 -0.21
CA TYR A 46 8.54 -1.07 0.01
C TYR A 46 7.82 -0.39 1.17
N LEU A 47 8.43 -0.36 2.35
CA LEU A 47 7.82 0.24 3.54
C LEU A 47 7.58 1.74 3.37
N ASP A 48 8.53 2.47 2.77
CA ASP A 48 8.41 3.90 2.53
C ASP A 48 7.30 4.21 1.52
N ALA A 49 7.12 3.39 0.49
CA ALA A 49 6.07 3.61 -0.50
C ALA A 49 4.69 3.30 0.05
N VAL A 50 4.53 2.20 0.80
CA VAL A 50 3.28 1.89 1.49
C VAL A 50 2.90 3.02 2.45
N ALA A 51 3.86 3.56 3.21
CA ALA A 51 3.60 4.70 4.09
C ALA A 51 3.16 5.95 3.32
N CYS A 52 3.81 6.29 2.20
CA CYS A 52 3.41 7.40 1.35
C CYS A 52 1.99 7.23 0.78
N ILE A 53 1.66 6.02 0.33
CA ILE A 53 0.38 5.68 -0.28
C ILE A 53 -0.75 5.74 0.74
N ILE A 54 -0.55 5.19 1.94
CA ILE A 54 -1.53 5.28 3.03
C ILE A 54 -1.75 6.74 3.41
N ASN A 55 -0.68 7.51 3.64
CA ASN A 55 -0.79 8.94 3.97
C ASN A 55 -1.56 9.72 2.90
N ALA A 56 -1.33 9.44 1.62
CA ALA A 56 -2.05 10.10 0.53
C ALA A 56 -3.54 9.72 0.50
N GLN A 57 -3.88 8.46 0.77
CA GLN A 57 -5.26 7.99 0.84
C GLN A 57 -6.01 8.55 2.06
N GLU A 58 -5.35 8.60 3.22
CA GLU A 58 -5.88 9.23 4.45
C GLU A 58 -6.10 10.73 4.24
N ALA A 59 -5.13 11.43 3.64
CA ALA A 59 -5.26 12.85 3.32
C ALA A 59 -6.38 13.13 2.29
N ALA A 60 -6.65 12.19 1.40
CA ALA A 60 -7.78 12.25 0.47
C ALA A 60 -9.14 11.92 1.12
N GLY A 61 -9.15 11.43 2.36
CA GLY A 61 -10.35 11.11 3.12
C GLY A 61 -10.97 9.75 2.78
N LEU A 62 -10.19 8.77 2.32
CA LEU A 62 -10.70 7.41 2.09
C LEU A 62 -11.02 6.71 3.41
N ASP A 63 -12.15 6.02 3.46
CA ASP A 63 -12.58 5.24 4.64
C ASP A 63 -11.83 3.91 4.77
N ILE A 64 -11.44 3.32 3.63
CA ILE A 64 -10.71 2.06 3.55
C ILE A 64 -9.48 2.28 2.68
N VAL A 65 -8.31 2.11 3.27
CA VAL A 65 -7.02 2.31 2.60
C VAL A 65 -6.38 0.98 2.19
N THR A 66 -5.54 1.04 1.15
CA THR A 66 -4.76 -0.10 0.64
C THR A 66 -3.27 0.20 0.61
N ASP A 67 -2.43 -0.82 0.47
CA ASP A 67 -0.97 -0.70 0.29
C ASP A 67 -0.54 -0.33 -1.14
N GLY A 68 -1.50 -0.24 -2.07
CA GLY A 68 -1.27 0.23 -3.43
C GLY A 68 -0.62 -0.78 -4.38
N ASP A 69 -0.62 -2.08 -4.07
CA ASP A 69 0.12 -3.12 -4.79
C ASP A 69 1.63 -2.80 -4.95
N SER A 70 2.20 -2.18 -3.91
CA SER A 70 3.62 -1.76 -3.87
C SER A 70 4.59 -2.93 -3.78
#